data_AF-A0A963RIX4-F1
#
_entry.id   AF-A0A963RIX4-F1
#
_cell.length_a   1.000
_cell.length_b   1.000
_cell.length_c   1.000
_cell.angle_alpha   90.00
_cell.angle_beta   90.00
_cell.angle_gamma   90.00
#
_symmetry.space_group_name_H-M   'P 1'
#
loop_
_entity.id
_entity.type
_entity.pdbx_description
1 polymer ?
#
loop_
_entity_poly.entity_id
_entity_poly.type
_entity_poly.pdbx_seq_one_letter_code
_entity_poly.pdbx_strand_id
1 'polypeptide(L)'
;RAGKPLIFVVNAATPKAKITSEAAVALSQHGTVAPITVHHRTDFAASMIDGRTVMEIEPEGRSAQEIVALWHYVADRLEKNFRRTVFAAPGKSAMANGAQRVQGNFGRRVAQ
;
A
#
# COMPACT_ATOMS: atom_id res chain seq x y z
N ARG A 1 -6.79 12.77 -7.23
CA ARG A 1 -5.66 11.86 -6.86
C ARG A 1 -4.36 12.61 -7.09
N ALA A 2 -3.48 12.70 -6.08
CA ALA A 2 -2.21 13.45 -6.19
C ALA A 2 -1.06 12.68 -6.90
N GLY A 3 -1.35 11.55 -7.57
CA GLY A 3 -0.36 10.73 -8.27
C GLY A 3 0.69 10.03 -7.39
N LYS A 4 0.66 10.23 -6.07
CA LYS A 4 1.63 9.68 -5.12
C LYS A 4 1.25 8.26 -4.69
N PRO A 5 2.23 7.35 -4.48
CA PRO A 5 1.99 6.06 -3.86
C PRO A 5 1.32 6.22 -2.50
N LEU A 6 0.27 5.44 -2.25
CA LEU A 6 -0.47 5.42 -0.99
C LEU A 6 -0.68 3.99 -0.49
N ILE A 7 -0.94 3.84 0.81
CA ILE A 7 -1.46 2.62 1.45
C ILE A 7 -2.62 2.98 2.37
N PHE A 8 -3.52 2.03 2.57
CA PHE A 8 -4.50 2.06 3.64
C PHE A 8 -3.98 1.26 4.84
N VAL A 9 -4.22 1.76 6.04
CA VAL A 9 -3.92 1.07 7.30
C VAL A 9 -5.21 1.04 8.10
N VAL A 10 -5.58 -0.15 8.58
CA VAL A 10 -6.73 -0.32 9.46
C VAL A 10 -6.25 -0.15 10.91
N ASN A 11 -6.76 0.89 11.58
CA ASN A 11 -6.45 1.20 12.97
C ASN A 11 -7.70 1.17 13.85
N ALA A 12 -7.49 1.21 15.17
CA ALA A 12 -8.56 1.12 16.17
C ALA A 12 -9.46 -0.10 15.97
N ALA A 13 -8.89 -1.21 15.48
CA ALA A 13 -9.65 -2.42 15.22
C ALA A 13 -10.06 -3.10 16.54
N THR A 14 -11.34 -3.37 16.68
CA THR A 14 -11.86 -4.20 17.77
C THR A 14 -11.56 -5.68 17.44
N PRO A 15 -10.94 -6.45 18.36
CA PRO A 15 -10.67 -7.87 18.12
C PRO A 15 -11.95 -8.63 17.80
N LYS A 16 -11.89 -9.51 16.78
CA LYS A 16 -13.01 -10.36 16.32
C LYS A 16 -14.22 -9.61 15.75
N ALA A 17 -14.16 -8.29 15.58
CA ALA A 17 -15.25 -7.55 14.99
C ALA A 17 -15.29 -7.74 13.46
N LYS A 18 -16.43 -8.22 12.95
CA LYS A 18 -16.65 -8.47 11.51
C LYS A 18 -16.48 -7.21 10.65
N ILE A 19 -16.82 -6.04 11.20
CA ILE A 19 -16.69 -4.76 10.50
C ILE A 19 -15.24 -4.44 10.11
N THR A 20 -14.26 -4.93 10.87
CA THR A 20 -12.84 -4.73 10.59
C THR A 20 -12.43 -5.43 9.29
N SER A 21 -12.86 -6.69 9.11
CA SER A 21 -12.55 -7.44 7.89
C SER A 21 -13.31 -6.90 6.68
N GLU A 22 -14.57 -6.50 6.86
CA GLU A 22 -15.36 -5.85 5.81
C GLU A 22 -14.73 -4.52 5.36
N ALA A 23 -14.23 -3.71 6.30
CA ALA A 23 -13.51 -2.48 6.00
C ALA A 23 -12.23 -2.75 5.20
N ALA A 24 -11.43 -3.75 5.59
CA ALA A 24 -10.22 -4.11 4.86
C ALA A 24 -10.54 -4.55 3.41
N VAL A 25 -11.60 -5.34 3.22
CA VAL A 25 -12.07 -5.76 1.89
C VAL A 25 -12.52 -4.56 1.06
N ALA A 26 -13.33 -3.65 1.63
CA ALA A 26 -13.78 -2.46 0.93
C ALA A 26 -12.60 -1.55 0.51
N LEU A 27 -11.64 -1.32 1.40
CA LEU A 27 -10.46 -0.49 1.12
C LEU A 27 -9.57 -1.09 0.02
N SER A 28 -9.50 -2.42 -0.07
CA SER A 28 -8.71 -3.12 -1.10
C SER A 28 -9.17 -2.82 -2.53
N GLN A 29 -10.44 -2.45 -2.71
CA GLN A 29 -11.00 -2.05 -4.00
C GLN A 29 -10.46 -0.68 -4.46
N HIS A 30 -9.97 0.14 -3.51
CA HIS A 30 -9.50 1.50 -3.78
C HIS A 30 -7.98 1.61 -3.78
N GLY A 31 -7.26 0.62 -3.26
CA GLY A 31 -5.80 0.60 -3.20
C GLY A 31 -5.24 -0.47 -2.27
N THR A 32 -3.91 -0.49 -2.13
CA THR A 32 -3.22 -1.46 -1.27
C THR A 32 -3.54 -1.21 0.20
N VAL A 33 -3.98 -2.25 0.89
CA VAL A 33 -4.13 -2.27 2.35
C VAL A 33 -2.91 -2.95 2.97
N ALA A 34 -2.36 -2.37 4.05
CA ALA A 34 -1.30 -3.01 4.81
C ALA A 34 -1.80 -4.30 5.47
N PRO A 35 -1.02 -5.40 5.49
CA PRO A 35 -1.44 -6.66 6.08
C PRO A 35 -1.39 -6.67 7.63
N ILE A 36 -1.13 -5.52 8.25
CA ILE A 36 -1.05 -5.34 9.69
C ILE A 36 -2.27 -4.54 10.14
N THR A 37 -3.00 -5.09 11.10
CA THR A 37 -4.14 -4.43 11.74
C THR A 37 -3.71 -3.92 13.11
N VAL A 38 -3.87 -2.61 13.34
CA VAL A 38 -3.57 -1.99 14.64
C VAL A 38 -4.82 -2.05 15.52
N HIS A 39 -4.75 -2.84 16.58
CA HIS A 39 -5.90 -3.06 17.46
C HIS A 39 -6.12 -1.90 18.42
N HIS A 40 -7.38 -1.67 18.79
CA HIS A 40 -7.70 -0.75 19.86
C HIS A 40 -7.32 -1.37 21.21
N ARG A 41 -6.32 -0.80 21.88
CA ARG A 41 -5.79 -1.26 23.17
C ARG A 41 -5.58 -0.07 24.10
N THR A 42 -5.77 -0.31 25.39
CA THR A 42 -5.54 0.69 26.46
C THR A 42 -4.09 1.16 26.49
N ASP A 43 -3.13 0.32 26.08
CA ASP A 43 -1.71 0.63 26.09
C ASP A 43 -1.39 1.86 25.22
N PHE A 44 -2.09 2.00 24.08
CA PHE A 44 -1.97 3.19 23.24
C PHE A 44 -2.43 4.45 23.99
N ALA A 45 -3.56 4.37 24.72
CA ALA A 45 -4.05 5.48 25.52
C ALA A 45 -3.13 5.81 26.71
N ALA A 46 -2.65 4.79 27.42
CA ALA A 46 -1.69 4.95 28.51
C ALA A 46 -0.40 5.63 28.02
N SER A 47 0.09 5.25 26.84
CA SER A 47 1.29 5.87 26.23
C SER A 47 1.10 7.35 25.89
N MET A 48 -0.09 7.72 25.40
CA MET A 48 -0.40 9.12 25.11
C MET A 48 -0.47 10.00 26.36
N ILE A 49 -0.93 9.46 27.50
CA ILE A 49 -0.98 10.18 28.78
C ILE A 49 0.44 10.41 29.31
N ASP A 50 1.26 9.37 29.23
CA ASP A 50 2.61 9.37 29.77
C ASP A 50 3.63 10.09 28.87
N GLY A 51 3.26 10.40 27.63
CA GLY A 51 4.11 11.13 26.68
C GLY A 51 5.19 10.28 26.01
N ARG A 52 5.06 8.95 26.09
CA ARG A 52 5.94 7.96 25.47
C ARG A 52 5.19 7.15 24.42
N THR A 53 5.92 6.41 23.60
CA THR A 53 5.35 5.46 22.64
C THR A 53 5.10 4.10 23.32
N VAL A 54 4.18 3.31 22.77
CA VAL A 54 3.94 1.93 23.24
C VAL A 54 5.20 1.06 23.22
N MET A 55 6.15 1.35 22.32
CA MET A 55 7.42 0.63 22.21
C MET A 55 8.39 0.96 23.35
N GLU A 56 8.23 2.11 24.02
CA GLU A 56 9.06 2.53 25.15
C GLU A 56 8.47 2.11 26.49
N ILE A 57 7.15 1.90 26.55
CA ILE A 57 6.45 1.47 27.78
C ILE A 57 6.51 -0.05 27.91
N GLU A 58 6.11 -0.77 26.87
CA GLU A 58 6.04 -2.24 26.88
C GLU A 58 6.56 -2.77 25.53
N PRO A 59 7.89 -2.89 25.38
CA PRO A 59 8.53 -3.25 24.10
C PRO A 59 8.10 -4.63 23.57
N GLU A 60 7.83 -5.58 24.47
CA GLU A 60 7.40 -6.94 24.14
C GLU A 60 5.87 -7.05 24.01
N GLY A 61 5.16 -5.94 24.21
CA GLY A 61 3.70 -5.88 24.16
C GLY A 61 3.16 -6.07 22.74
N ARG A 62 1.93 -6.60 22.65
CA ARG A 62 1.26 -6.78 21.34
C ARG A 62 1.13 -5.46 20.56
N SER A 63 0.88 -4.36 21.26
CA SER A 63 0.82 -3.01 20.67
C SER A 63 2.13 -2.61 20.02
N ALA A 64 3.26 -2.83 20.70
CA ALA A 64 4.58 -2.54 20.17
C ALA A 64 4.90 -3.43 18.95
N GLN A 65 4.64 -4.73 19.04
CA GLN A 65 4.83 -5.68 17.93
C GLN A 65 4.00 -5.29 16.68
N GLU A 66 2.75 -4.87 16.86
CA GLU A 66 1.89 -4.39 15.77
C GLU A 66 2.50 -3.15 15.07
N ILE A 67 3.03 -2.18 15.84
CA ILE A 67 3.67 -0.98 15.28
C ILE A 67 4.99 -1.31 14.58
N VAL A 68 5.82 -2.19 15.16
CA VAL A 68 7.08 -2.65 14.56
C VAL A 68 6.81 -3.35 13.23
N ALA A 69 5.84 -4.26 13.17
CA ALA A 69 5.46 -4.96 11.95
C ALA A 69 4.94 -4.00 10.87
N LEU A 70 4.13 -3.00 11.27
CA LEU A 70 3.67 -1.96 10.35
C LEU A 70 4.85 -1.13 9.81
N TRP A 71 5.79 -0.75 10.68
CA TRP A 71 6.97 0.00 10.28
C TRP A 71 7.83 -0.76 9.27
N HIS A 72 8.13 -2.04 9.52
CA HIS A 72 8.89 -2.87 8.57
C HIS A 72 8.21 -2.94 7.20
N TYR A 73 6.88 -3.12 7.17
CA TYR A 73 6.13 -3.13 5.91
C TYR A 73 6.23 -1.80 5.16
N VAL A 74 6.12 -0.67 5.88
CA VAL A 74 6.21 0.66 5.29
C VAL A 74 7.63 0.95 4.81
N ALA A 75 8.65 0.66 5.61
CA ALA A 75 10.06 0.86 5.28
C ALA A 75 10.46 0.07 4.02
N ASP A 76 10.14 -1.23 3.97
CA ASP A 76 10.36 -2.07 2.79
C ASP A 76 9.70 -1.49 1.53
N ARG A 77 8.47 -0.97 1.68
CA ARG A 77 7.71 -0.40 0.56
C ARG A 77 8.30 0.93 0.13
N LEU A 78 8.78 1.75 1.06
CA LEU A 78 9.49 2.99 0.78
C LEU A 78 10.78 2.72 0.04
N GLU A 79 11.61 1.75 0.45
CA GLU A 79 12.84 1.40 -0.26
C GLU A 79 12.57 0.93 -1.69
N LYS A 80 11.58 0.04 -1.87
CA LYS A 80 11.16 -0.44 -3.20
C LYS A 80 10.63 0.69 -4.08
N ASN A 81 9.84 1.60 -3.50
CA ASN A 81 9.27 2.73 -4.23
C ASN A 81 10.27 3.86 -4.47
N PHE A 82 11.25 4.05 -3.59
CA PHE A 82 12.35 5.00 -3.76
C PHE A 82 13.16 4.60 -5.00
N ARG A 83 13.49 3.32 -5.14
CA ARG A 83 14.11 2.80 -6.37
C ARG A 83 13.24 3.07 -7.60
N ARG A 84 11.91 2.84 -7.54
CA ARG A 84 11.03 3.16 -8.68
C ARG A 84 10.95 4.65 -9.01
N THR A 85 10.90 5.52 -8.02
CA THR A 85 10.69 6.97 -8.19
C THR A 85 11.96 7.71 -8.58
N VAL A 86 13.14 7.27 -8.13
CA VAL A 86 14.42 7.85 -8.52
C VAL A 86 14.82 7.49 -9.96
N PHE A 87 14.47 6.28 -10.43
CA PHE A 87 14.76 5.85 -11.81
C PHE A 87 13.63 6.12 -12.82
N ALA A 88 12.42 6.45 -12.36
CA ALA A 88 11.37 6.98 -13.21
C ALA A 88 11.55 8.50 -13.35
N ALA A 89 12.27 8.93 -14.40
CA ALA A 89 12.41 10.34 -14.73
C ALA A 89 11.02 11.03 -14.72
N PRO A 90 10.90 12.24 -14.14
CA PRO A 90 9.64 12.96 -14.14
C PRO A 90 9.30 13.34 -15.59
N GLY A 91 8.36 12.62 -16.20
CA GLY A 91 7.76 13.03 -17.46
C GLY A 91 7.66 11.99 -18.58
N LYS A 92 7.98 10.71 -18.40
CA LYS A 92 7.70 9.71 -19.45
C LYS A 92 7.15 8.39 -18.93
N SER A 93 5.97 8.05 -19.45
CA SER A 93 5.42 6.70 -19.72
C SER A 93 4.31 6.19 -18.79
N ALA A 94 3.07 6.62 -19.08
CA ALA A 94 1.89 5.76 -18.96
C ALA A 94 0.99 5.94 -20.18
N MET A 95 1.56 5.84 -21.38
CA MET A 95 0.78 5.68 -22.61
C MET A 95 1.61 4.89 -23.61
N ALA A 96 1.43 3.57 -23.60
CA ALA A 96 1.52 2.66 -24.75
C ALA A 96 1.41 1.21 -24.25
N ASN A 97 0.19 0.78 -23.89
CA ASN A 97 -0.16 -0.63 -24.00
C ASN A 97 -1.34 -0.69 -24.98
N GLY A 98 -1.05 -1.04 -26.23
CA GLY A 98 -2.05 -1.38 -27.25
C GLY A 98 -2.13 -0.45 -28.45
N ALA A 99 -1.11 -0.45 -29.32
CA ALA A 99 -1.26 -0.42 -30.78
C ALA A 99 0.13 -0.31 -31.42
N GLN A 100 0.46 -1.24 -32.33
CA GLN A 100 1.14 -1.03 -33.61
C GLN A 100 1.93 -2.28 -34.04
N ARG A 101 1.26 -3.19 -34.76
CA ARG A 101 1.93 -3.99 -35.80
C ARG A 101 1.63 -3.32 -37.13
N VAL A 102 2.66 -2.70 -37.71
CA VAL A 102 2.60 -1.99 -38.99
C VAL A 102 2.54 -3.00 -40.14
N GLN A 103 1.41 -2.98 -40.84
CA GLN A 103 1.22 -3.01 -42.30
C GLN A 103 2.43 -3.39 -43.19
N GLY A 104 2.32 -4.54 -43.87
CA GLY A 104 3.09 -4.87 -45.08
C GLY A 104 2.12 -5.06 -46.27
N ASN A 105 2.23 -4.17 -47.25
CA ASN A 105 1.41 -4.08 -48.45
C ASN A 105 2.11 -4.79 -49.62
N PHE A 106 1.54 -5.86 -50.17
CA PHE A 106 2.01 -6.46 -51.44
C PHE A 106 0.86 -7.05 -52.27
N GLY A 107 0.69 -6.52 -53.48
CA GLY A 107 0.37 -7.35 -54.65
C GLY A 107 -1.09 -7.46 -55.09
N ARG A 108 -1.64 -6.37 -55.62
CA ARG A 108 -2.77 -6.40 -56.58
C ARG A 108 -2.27 -6.98 -57.91
N ARG A 109 -2.90 -8.05 -58.46
CA ARG A 109 -3.03 -8.34 -59.91
C ARG A 109 -3.82 -9.64 -60.22
N VAL A 110 -4.88 -9.48 -61.04
CA VAL A 110 -5.44 -10.31 -62.16
C VAL A 110 -5.57 -11.84 -62.02
N ALA A 111 -6.51 -12.58 -62.62
CA ALA A 111 -7.68 -12.35 -63.49
C ALA A 111 -8.43 -13.70 -63.64
N GLN A 112 -9.63 -13.61 -64.21
CA GLN A 112 -10.52 -14.66 -64.79
C GLN A 112 -11.29 -15.55 -63.83
#